data_AF-A0A8C3NWJ3-F1
#
_entry.id   AF-A0A8C3NWJ3-F1
#
_cell.length_a   1.000
_cell.length_b   1.000
_cell.length_c   1.000
_cell.angle_alpha   90.00
_cell.angle_beta   90.00
_cell.angle_gamma   90.00
#
_symmetry.space_group_name_H-M   'P 1'
#
loop_
_entity.id
_entity.type
_entity.pdbx_description
1 polymer ?
#
loop_
_entity_poly.entity_id
_entity_poly.type
_entity_poly.pdbx_seq_one_letter_code
_entity_poly.pdbx_strand_id
1 'polypeptide(L)'
;MALPGLVTTCLSPPVHYAICKLGFENTDTYDINNILSGNGEVCWQAVTEHVCYLESDQSVDYIKSIRSLGPVCECVNLYFKSLTKEQFVIQYASWFHWTNCTEVFLEVFDVLQYAQATEVALGLMKLTSCLERALGDVYLLKGNDCPFLLRDLLASEQLADVFGQAVVST
;
A
#
# COMPACT_ATOMS: atom_id res chain seq x y z
N MET A 1 1.39 -27.89 31.44
CA MET A 1 1.64 -26.44 31.52
C MET A 1 2.03 -25.98 30.13
N ALA A 2 1.07 -25.47 29.35
CA ALA A 2 1.34 -25.01 27.98
C ALA A 2 2.03 -23.64 28.07
N LEU A 3 3.15 -23.47 27.36
CA LEU A 3 3.78 -22.16 27.21
C LEU A 3 2.78 -21.21 26.52
N PRO A 4 2.67 -19.94 26.96
CA PRO A 4 1.82 -18.95 26.30
C PRO A 4 2.24 -18.83 24.84
N GLY A 5 1.23 -18.79 23.97
CA GLY A 5 1.29 -19.23 22.57
C GLY A 5 2.41 -18.61 21.75
N LEU A 6 3.28 -19.46 21.23
CA LEU A 6 4.11 -19.13 20.08
C LEU A 6 3.15 -18.84 18.92
N VAL A 7 2.98 -17.57 18.55
CA VAL A 7 2.24 -17.23 17.32
C VAL A 7 3.02 -17.86 16.17
N THR A 8 2.51 -18.96 15.63
CA THR A 8 3.08 -19.61 14.46
C THR A 8 2.76 -18.74 13.26
N THR A 9 3.71 -17.89 12.86
CA THR A 9 3.62 -17.14 11.62
C THR A 9 3.78 -18.08 10.42
N CYS A 10 3.07 -17.79 9.32
CA CYS A 10 3.28 -18.45 8.04
C CYS A 10 4.44 -17.83 7.24
N LEU A 11 5.05 -16.75 7.75
CA LEU A 11 6.17 -16.08 7.11
C LEU A 11 7.46 -16.86 7.32
N SER A 12 8.31 -16.91 6.30
CA SER A 12 9.68 -17.41 6.47
C SER A 12 10.46 -16.51 7.44
N PRO A 13 11.48 -17.04 8.15
CA PRO A 13 12.22 -16.25 9.13
C PRO A 13 12.79 -14.92 8.61
N PRO A 14 13.37 -14.84 7.38
CA PRO A 14 13.84 -13.56 6.84
C PRO A 14 12.72 -12.55 6.59
N VAL A 15 11.58 -13.02 6.06
CA VAL A 15 10.42 -12.15 5.77
C VAL A 15 9.78 -11.67 7.05
N HIS A 16 9.62 -12.55 8.05
CA HIS A 16 9.14 -12.17 9.37
C HIS A 16 10.06 -11.13 10.02
N TYR A 17 11.38 -11.29 9.94
CA TYR A 17 12.34 -10.30 10.45
C TYR A 17 12.17 -8.95 9.76
N ALA A 18 12.12 -8.94 8.42
CA ALA A 18 11.97 -7.72 7.65
C ALA A 18 10.67 -6.95 7.97
N ILE A 19 9.53 -7.65 7.98
CA ILE A 19 8.22 -7.01 8.12
C ILE A 19 7.90 -6.68 9.58
N CYS A 20 8.18 -7.60 10.52
CA CYS A 20 7.71 -7.48 11.91
C CYS A 20 8.75 -6.93 12.88
N LYS A 21 10.00 -6.71 12.44
CA LYS A 21 11.06 -6.17 13.30
C LYS A 21 11.77 -4.99 12.64
N LEU A 22 12.35 -5.21 11.47
CA LEU A 22 13.24 -4.24 10.84
C LEU A 22 12.57 -2.89 10.56
N GLY A 23 11.35 -2.88 10.04
CA GLY A 23 10.56 -1.65 9.80
C GLY A 23 10.11 -0.93 11.07
N PHE A 24 10.29 -1.53 12.26
CA PHE A 24 9.95 -0.93 13.54
C PHE A 24 11.21 -0.63 14.39
N GLU A 25 12.42 -0.84 13.85
CA GLU A 25 13.68 -0.57 14.56
C GLU A 25 13.91 0.93 14.75
N ASN A 26 13.49 1.73 13.76
CA ASN A 26 13.56 3.18 13.83
C ASN A 26 12.22 3.73 14.35
N THR A 27 12.28 4.72 15.23
CA THR A 27 11.12 5.41 15.81
C THR A 27 11.10 6.90 15.49
N ASP A 28 11.84 7.31 14.45
CA ASP A 28 11.83 8.68 13.95
C ASP A 28 10.41 9.11 13.61
N THR A 29 10.05 10.33 14.03
CA THR A 29 8.74 10.91 13.72
C THR A 29 8.83 11.73 12.45
N TYR A 30 7.94 11.44 11.50
CA TYR A 30 7.85 12.17 10.23
C TYR A 30 6.66 13.13 10.23
N ASP A 31 6.84 14.29 9.58
CA ASP A 31 5.73 15.19 9.27
C ASP A 31 4.97 14.65 8.06
N ILE A 32 3.68 14.41 8.23
CA ILE A 32 2.81 13.93 7.15
C ILE A 32 2.80 14.89 5.96
N ASN A 33 3.00 16.19 6.16
CA ASN A 33 3.02 17.19 5.09
C ASN A 33 4.21 17.02 4.12
N ASN A 34 5.23 16.25 4.51
CA ASN A 34 6.33 15.88 3.63
C ASN A 34 5.98 14.69 2.74
N ILE A 35 5.04 13.85 3.17
CA ILE A 35 4.65 12.59 2.50
C ILE A 35 3.37 12.76 1.69
N LEU A 36 2.41 13.54 2.21
CA LEU A 36 1.15 13.86 1.57
C LEU A 36 1.05 15.36 1.32
N SER A 37 0.63 15.73 0.12
CA SER A 37 0.24 17.10 -0.18
C SER A 37 -1.09 17.46 0.49
N GLY A 38 -1.46 18.76 0.50
CA GLY A 38 -2.72 19.22 1.09
C GLY A 38 -3.99 18.65 0.43
N ASN A 39 -3.91 18.20 -0.83
CA ASN A 39 -4.96 17.48 -1.54
C ASN A 39 -4.89 15.95 -1.35
N GLY A 40 -3.96 15.44 -0.53
CA GLY A 40 -3.85 14.02 -0.18
C GLY A 40 -3.05 13.17 -1.16
N GLU A 41 -2.32 13.78 -2.10
CA GLU A 41 -1.48 13.05 -3.06
C GLU A 41 -0.17 12.64 -2.40
N VAL A 42 0.33 11.46 -2.77
CA VAL A 42 1.61 10.97 -2.26
C VAL A 42 2.76 11.70 -2.95
N CYS A 43 3.61 12.33 -2.15
CA CYS A 43 4.88 12.89 -2.59
C CYS A 43 5.90 11.76 -2.80
N TRP A 44 5.87 11.14 -3.97
CA TRP A 44 6.76 10.02 -4.29
C TRP A 44 8.24 10.37 -4.16
N GLN A 45 8.62 11.61 -4.44
CA GLN A 45 10.00 12.07 -4.25
C GLN A 45 10.45 11.93 -2.79
N ALA A 46 9.62 12.36 -1.84
CA ALA A 46 9.95 12.23 -0.42
C ALA A 46 10.01 10.75 -0.01
N VAL A 47 9.13 9.90 -0.54
CA VAL A 47 9.13 8.46 -0.24
C VAL A 47 10.38 7.77 -0.81
N THR A 48 10.81 8.12 -2.01
CA THR A 48 11.97 7.49 -2.67
C THR A 48 13.30 7.90 -2.06
N GLU A 49 13.38 9.03 -1.35
CA GLU A 49 14.55 9.41 -0.54
C GLU A 49 14.86 8.39 0.57
N HIS A 50 13.87 7.59 0.98
CA HIS A 50 14.06 6.50 1.96
C HIS A 50 14.54 5.19 1.33
N VAL A 51 14.54 5.07 0.00
CA VAL A 51 15.03 3.89 -0.71
C VAL A 51 16.55 3.96 -0.81
N CYS A 52 17.23 3.01 -0.17
CA CYS A 52 18.67 2.93 -0.12
C CYS A 52 19.19 1.98 -1.20
N TYR A 53 20.31 2.33 -1.83
CA TYR A 53 20.96 1.52 -2.85
C TYR A 53 22.34 1.04 -2.40
N LEU A 54 22.77 -0.12 -2.88
CA LEU A 54 24.11 -0.64 -2.69
C LEU A 54 25.09 0.14 -3.56
N GLU A 55 26.28 0.43 -3.01
CA GLU A 55 27.30 1.25 -3.65
C GLU A 55 27.87 0.60 -4.93
N SER A 56 27.77 -0.72 -5.07
CA SER A 56 28.46 -1.49 -6.11
C SER A 56 27.68 -1.65 -7.42
N ASP A 57 26.35 -1.70 -7.37
CA ASP A 57 25.51 -2.09 -8.52
C ASP A 57 24.18 -1.33 -8.62
N GLN A 58 23.96 -0.32 -7.77
CA GLN A 58 22.67 0.39 -7.67
C GLN A 58 21.48 -0.54 -7.43
N SER A 59 21.71 -1.77 -6.94
CA SER A 59 20.62 -2.61 -6.46
C SER A 59 20.07 -2.06 -5.14
N VAL A 60 18.81 -2.35 -4.84
CA VAL A 60 18.18 -1.85 -3.61
C VAL A 60 18.78 -2.57 -2.39
N ASP A 61 19.29 -1.79 -1.44
CA ASP A 61 19.61 -2.27 -0.10
C ASP A 61 18.29 -2.43 0.67
N TYR A 62 17.67 -3.60 0.54
CA TYR A 62 16.39 -3.90 1.18
C TYR A 62 16.42 -3.68 2.69
N ILE A 63 17.54 -3.96 3.35
CA ILE A 63 17.61 -3.86 4.81
C ILE A 63 17.57 -2.39 5.25
N LYS A 64 18.41 -1.54 4.64
CA LYS A 64 18.40 -0.11 4.94
C LYS A 64 17.09 0.55 4.49
N SER A 65 16.57 0.17 3.32
CA SER A 65 15.33 0.72 2.78
C SER A 65 14.13 0.42 3.68
N ILE A 66 13.95 -0.84 4.11
CA ILE A 66 12.84 -1.21 4.99
C ILE A 66 12.94 -0.49 6.34
N ARG A 67 14.15 -0.37 6.90
CA ARG A 67 14.37 0.37 8.15
C ARG A 67 14.02 1.85 8.01
N SER A 68 14.31 2.46 6.86
CA SER A 68 14.05 3.87 6.58
C SER A 68 12.56 4.14 6.26
N LEU A 69 11.91 3.24 5.52
CA LEU A 69 10.50 3.35 5.13
C LEU A 69 9.52 3.02 6.26
N GLY A 70 9.95 2.24 7.24
CA GLY A 70 9.13 1.83 8.38
C GLY A 70 8.37 2.97 9.07
N PRO A 71 9.07 4.01 9.55
CA PRO A 71 8.40 5.13 10.20
C PRO A 71 7.61 6.04 9.23
N VAL A 72 7.91 6.04 7.92
CA VAL A 72 7.09 6.70 6.90
C VAL A 72 5.72 6.01 6.80
N CYS A 73 5.70 4.67 6.73
CA CYS A 73 4.47 3.88 6.74
C CYS A 73 3.68 4.08 8.03
N GLU A 74 4.37 4.15 9.18
CA GLU A 74 3.73 4.43 10.47
C GLU A 74 3.10 5.83 10.49
N CYS A 75 3.81 6.85 10.02
CA CYS A 75 3.29 8.22 9.91
C CYS A 75 2.00 8.29 9.08
N VAL A 76 1.98 7.63 7.92
CA VAL A 76 0.80 7.55 7.05
C VAL A 76 -0.35 6.83 7.77
N ASN A 77 -0.08 5.71 8.43
CA ASN A 77 -1.10 4.97 9.19
C ASN A 77 -1.66 5.81 10.35
N LEU A 78 -0.81 6.53 11.09
CA LEU A 78 -1.24 7.42 12.17
C LEU A 78 -2.09 8.58 11.63
N TYR A 79 -1.72 9.16 10.49
CA TYR A 79 -2.52 10.18 9.81
C TYR A 79 -3.91 9.65 9.47
N PHE A 80 -4.03 8.50 8.79
CA PHE A 80 -5.34 7.93 8.47
C PHE A 80 -6.17 7.58 9.71
N LYS A 81 -5.53 7.13 10.80
CA LYS A 81 -6.20 6.92 12.09
C LYS A 81 -6.64 8.20 12.80
N SER A 82 -6.04 9.34 12.46
CA SER A 82 -6.42 10.64 13.02
C SER A 82 -7.63 11.26 12.34
N LEU A 83 -7.95 10.83 11.11
CA LEU A 83 -9.07 11.35 10.34
C LEU A 83 -10.40 10.79 10.83
N THR A 84 -11.42 11.64 10.88
CA THR A 84 -12.81 11.15 10.97
C THR A 84 -13.26 10.61 9.62
N LYS A 85 -14.33 9.79 9.63
CA LYS A 85 -14.94 9.29 8.40
C LYS A 85 -15.37 10.42 7.47
N GLU A 86 -15.92 11.51 8.00
CA GLU A 86 -16.33 12.67 7.22
C GLU A 86 -15.14 13.35 6.54
N GLN A 87 -14.03 13.53 7.26
CA GLN A 87 -12.81 14.10 6.70
C GLN A 87 -12.24 13.22 5.59
N PHE A 88 -12.20 11.91 5.81
CA PHE A 88 -11.73 10.95 4.82
C PHE A 88 -12.61 10.96 3.56
N VAL A 89 -13.94 10.97 3.73
CA VAL A 89 -14.90 11.03 2.61
C VAL A 89 -14.73 12.30 1.80
N ILE A 90 -14.66 13.47 2.46
CA ILE A 90 -14.50 14.77 1.78
C ILE A 90 -13.20 14.80 0.96
N GLN A 91 -12.12 14.24 1.50
CA GLN A 91 -10.80 14.28 0.86
C GLN A 91 -10.66 13.22 -0.26
N TYR A 92 -11.07 11.98 -0.01
CA TYR A 92 -10.67 10.83 -0.83
C TYR A 92 -11.80 10.12 -1.58
N ALA A 93 -13.09 10.30 -1.22
CA ALA A 93 -14.16 9.49 -1.80
C ALA A 93 -14.25 9.60 -3.33
N SER A 94 -14.00 10.80 -3.86
CA SER A 94 -14.04 11.05 -5.30
C SER A 94 -12.95 10.30 -6.08
N TRP A 95 -11.84 9.97 -5.42
CA TRP A 95 -10.70 9.26 -6.01
C TRP A 95 -11.01 7.79 -6.26
N PHE A 96 -12.03 7.25 -5.59
CA PHE A 96 -12.41 5.84 -5.73
C PHE A 96 -13.53 5.63 -6.76
N HIS A 97 -14.13 6.69 -7.32
CA HIS A 97 -15.27 6.56 -8.23
C HIS A 97 -14.99 5.71 -9.46
N TRP A 98 -13.77 5.78 -10.01
CA TRP A 98 -13.38 4.99 -11.18
C TRP A 98 -13.41 3.47 -10.92
N THR A 99 -13.37 3.03 -9.65
CA THR A 99 -13.46 1.61 -9.28
C THR A 99 -14.90 1.07 -9.27
N ASN A 100 -15.89 1.97 -9.31
CA ASN A 100 -17.30 1.66 -9.04
C ASN A 100 -17.52 0.91 -7.70
N CYS A 101 -16.62 1.09 -6.74
CA CYS A 101 -16.60 0.40 -5.45
C CYS A 101 -16.20 1.29 -4.27
N THR A 102 -16.49 2.59 -4.35
CA THR A 102 -16.20 3.58 -3.29
C THR A 102 -16.61 3.09 -1.90
N GLU A 103 -17.79 2.48 -1.75
CA GLU A 103 -18.28 1.97 -0.46
C GLU A 103 -17.35 0.94 0.19
N VAL A 104 -16.66 0.11 -0.61
CA VAL A 104 -15.69 -0.86 -0.08
C VAL A 104 -14.48 -0.14 0.52
N PHE A 105 -14.01 0.93 -0.10
CA PHE A 105 -12.90 1.74 0.45
C PHE A 105 -13.31 2.42 1.76
N LEU A 106 -14.55 2.92 1.85
CA LEU A 106 -15.07 3.53 3.07
C LEU A 106 -15.25 2.49 4.20
N GLU A 107 -15.74 1.29 3.87
CA GLU A 107 -15.85 0.18 4.83
C GLU A 107 -14.47 -0.21 5.39
N VAL A 108 -13.46 -0.33 4.53
CA VAL A 108 -12.12 -0.71 4.97
C VAL A 108 -11.44 0.41 5.77
N PHE A 109 -11.72 1.68 5.46
CA PHE A 109 -11.28 2.79 6.32
C PHE A 109 -11.85 2.69 7.73
N ASP A 110 -13.14 2.35 7.88
CA ASP A 110 -13.74 2.13 9.21
C ASP A 110 -13.02 1.00 9.95
N VAL A 111 -12.76 -0.12 9.28
CA VAL A 111 -12.02 -1.27 9.86
C VAL A 111 -10.62 -0.86 10.34
N LEU A 112 -9.92 0.01 9.61
CA LEU A 112 -8.58 0.49 9.99
C LEU A 112 -8.57 1.21 11.34
N GLN A 113 -9.68 1.85 11.73
CA GLN A 113 -9.81 2.56 13.00
C GLN A 113 -9.86 1.62 14.21
N TYR A 114 -10.45 0.43 14.06
CA TYR A 114 -10.71 -0.49 15.18
C TYR A 114 -9.65 -1.60 15.36
N ALA A 115 -8.66 -1.67 14.46
CA ALA A 115 -7.42 -2.46 14.60
C ALA A 115 -7.60 -3.97 14.84
N GLN A 116 -8.71 -4.57 14.40
CA GLN A 116 -8.86 -6.03 14.42
C GLN A 116 -8.07 -6.65 13.25
N ALA A 117 -6.97 -7.35 13.56
CA ALA A 117 -6.02 -7.85 12.55
C ALA A 117 -6.67 -8.68 11.42
N THR A 118 -7.66 -9.52 11.75
CA THR A 118 -8.40 -10.32 10.76
C THR A 118 -9.21 -9.46 9.80
N GLU A 119 -9.86 -8.40 10.32
CA GLU A 119 -10.67 -7.51 9.51
C GLU A 119 -9.79 -6.63 8.62
N VAL A 120 -8.63 -6.19 9.11
CA VAL A 120 -7.63 -5.46 8.31
C VAL A 120 -7.14 -6.33 7.14
N ALA A 121 -6.83 -7.60 7.39
CA ALA A 121 -6.44 -8.53 6.33
C ALA A 121 -7.56 -8.76 5.31
N LEU A 122 -8.81 -8.92 5.77
CA LEU A 122 -9.97 -9.04 4.89
C LEU A 122 -10.20 -7.77 4.07
N GLY A 123 -10.06 -6.60 4.70
CA GLY A 123 -10.16 -5.31 4.04
C GLY A 123 -9.13 -5.18 2.92
N LEU A 124 -7.88 -5.53 3.19
CA LEU A 124 -6.82 -5.54 2.16
C LEU A 124 -7.19 -6.45 0.99
N MET A 125 -7.70 -7.66 1.23
CA MET A 125 -8.15 -8.56 0.16
C MET A 125 -9.30 -7.97 -0.66
N LYS A 126 -10.29 -7.33 0.00
CA LYS A 126 -11.40 -6.65 -0.68
C LYS A 126 -10.91 -5.51 -1.57
N LEU A 127 -10.00 -4.67 -1.06
CA LEU A 127 -9.42 -3.55 -1.81
C LEU A 127 -8.66 -4.04 -3.04
N THR A 128 -7.79 -5.03 -2.87
CA THR A 128 -7.02 -5.62 -3.98
C THR A 128 -7.96 -6.18 -5.05
N SER A 129 -9.00 -6.93 -4.68
CA SER A 129 -9.96 -7.47 -5.64
C SER A 129 -10.75 -6.37 -6.37
N CYS A 130 -11.08 -5.26 -5.69
CA CYS A 130 -11.73 -4.12 -6.33
C CYS A 130 -10.83 -3.44 -7.37
N LEU A 131 -9.55 -3.27 -7.05
CA LEU A 131 -8.55 -2.72 -7.98
C LEU A 131 -8.31 -3.65 -9.17
N GLU A 132 -8.16 -4.95 -8.92
CA GLU A 132 -7.98 -5.96 -9.97
C GLU A 132 -9.15 -5.94 -10.96
N ARG A 133 -10.39 -5.89 -10.47
CA ARG A 133 -11.56 -5.80 -11.35
C ARG A 133 -11.59 -4.48 -12.13
N ALA A 134 -11.43 -3.35 -11.44
CA ALA A 134 -11.52 -2.03 -12.09
C ALA A 134 -10.44 -1.83 -13.17
N LEU A 135 -9.23 -2.34 -12.94
CA LEU A 135 -8.15 -2.32 -13.92
C LEU A 135 -8.34 -3.39 -15.00
N GLY A 136 -8.87 -4.57 -14.65
CA GLY A 136 -9.20 -5.64 -15.58
C GLY A 136 -10.31 -5.25 -16.58
N ASP A 137 -11.23 -4.37 -16.20
CA ASP A 137 -12.25 -3.84 -17.12
C ASP A 137 -11.62 -3.13 -18.34
N VAL A 138 -10.41 -2.57 -18.21
CA VAL A 138 -9.64 -2.01 -19.34
C VAL A 138 -9.33 -3.07 -20.40
N TYR A 139 -9.08 -4.32 -19.98
CA TYR A 139 -8.81 -5.43 -20.89
C TYR A 139 -10.05 -5.94 -21.60
N LEU A 140 -11.17 -6.02 -20.88
CA LEU A 140 -12.46 -6.42 -21.45
C LEU A 140 -12.86 -5.47 -22.60
N LEU A 141 -12.57 -4.18 -22.46
CA LEU A 141 -12.81 -3.19 -23.51
C LEU A 141 -11.87 -3.33 -24.72
N LYS A 142 -10.68 -3.90 -24.54
CA LYS A 142 -9.69 -4.16 -25.62
C LYS A 142 -9.82 -5.56 -26.24
N GLY A 143 -10.66 -6.45 -25.69
CA GLY A 143 -10.87 -7.81 -26.21
C GLY A 143 -9.71 -8.79 -25.92
N ASN A 144 -8.89 -8.49 -24.91
CA ASN A 144 -7.72 -9.29 -24.53
C ASN A 144 -8.00 -10.12 -23.26
N ASP A 145 -7.28 -11.22 -23.09
CA ASP A 145 -7.29 -11.98 -21.84
C ASP A 145 -6.72 -11.13 -20.69
N CYS A 146 -7.45 -11.06 -19.58
CA CYS A 146 -7.09 -10.27 -18.41
C CYS A 146 -6.13 -11.08 -17.51
N PRO A 147 -4.95 -10.54 -17.15
CA PRO A 147 -4.11 -11.13 -16.11
C PRO A 147 -4.86 -11.27 -14.79
N PHE A 148 -4.58 -12.34 -14.04
CA PHE A 148 -5.31 -12.68 -12.82
C PHE A 148 -4.84 -11.90 -11.59
N LEU A 149 -3.54 -11.53 -11.52
CA LEU A 149 -2.95 -10.87 -10.36
C LEU A 149 -2.78 -9.38 -10.61
N LEU A 150 -3.07 -8.54 -9.60
CA LEU A 150 -2.86 -7.09 -9.66
C LEU A 150 -1.46 -6.69 -10.15
N ARG A 151 -0.43 -7.37 -9.68
CA ARG A 151 0.96 -7.10 -10.11
C ARG A 151 1.13 -7.30 -11.61
N ASP A 152 0.55 -8.36 -12.15
CA ASP A 152 0.70 -8.71 -13.57
C ASP A 152 -0.17 -7.76 -14.42
N LEU A 153 -1.30 -7.29 -13.89
CA LEU A 153 -2.08 -6.20 -14.47
C LEU A 153 -1.28 -4.90 -14.55
N LEU A 154 -0.65 -4.49 -13.44
CA LEU A 154 0.12 -3.26 -13.37
C LEU A 154 1.33 -3.25 -14.30
N ALA A 155 1.97 -4.39 -14.52
CA ALA A 155 3.13 -4.53 -15.40
C ALA A 155 2.79 -4.59 -16.90
N SER A 156 1.53 -4.37 -17.26
CA SER A 156 1.07 -4.62 -18.61
C SER A 156 1.17 -3.45 -19.58
N GLU A 157 1.41 -3.77 -20.85
CA GLU A 157 1.37 -2.79 -21.93
C GLU A 157 -0.01 -2.14 -22.07
N GLN A 158 -1.09 -2.88 -21.82
CA GLN A 158 -2.46 -2.37 -21.98
C GLN A 158 -2.76 -1.25 -21.00
N LEU A 159 -2.28 -1.36 -19.74
CA LEU A 159 -2.37 -0.28 -18.77
C LEU A 159 -1.34 0.82 -19.05
N ALA A 160 -0.14 0.47 -19.53
CA ALA A 160 0.87 1.46 -19.92
C ALA A 160 0.40 2.36 -21.07
N ASP A 161 -0.42 1.85 -21.99
CA ASP A 161 -1.05 2.66 -23.05
C ASP A 161 -2.06 3.68 -22.49
N VAL A 162 -2.76 3.32 -21.42
CA VAL A 162 -3.85 4.13 -20.84
C VAL A 162 -3.32 5.15 -19.84
N PHE A 163 -2.38 4.73 -18.99
CA PHE A 163 -1.80 5.55 -17.92
C PHE A 163 -0.46 6.17 -18.31
N GLY A 164 0.12 5.76 -19.42
CA GLY A 164 1.45 6.15 -19.88
C GLY A 164 2.54 5.23 -19.32
N GLN A 165 3.57 4.99 -20.14
CA GLN A 165 4.73 4.16 -19.78
C GLN A 165 5.39 4.62 -18.47
N ALA A 166 5.49 5.93 -18.25
CA ALA A 166 6.11 6.50 -17.05
C ALA A 166 5.44 6.07 -15.72
N VAL A 167 4.17 5.63 -15.76
CA VAL A 167 3.42 5.19 -14.57
C VAL A 167 3.55 3.68 -14.33
N VAL A 168 3.89 2.91 -15.36
CA VAL A 168 3.96 1.43 -15.32
C VAL A 168 5.40 0.91 -15.23
N SER A 169 6.41 1.69 -15.64
CA SER A 169 7.81 1.25 -15.74
C SER A 169 8.71 1.57 -14.53
N THR A 170 8.18 2.00 -13.37
CA THR A 170 9.00 2.23 -12.16
C THR A 170 9.35 0.96 -11.41
#